data_AF-A0A7C9D868-F1
#
_entry.id   AF-A0A7C9D868-F1
#
_cell.length_a   1.000
_cell.length_b   1.000
_cell.length_c   1.000
_cell.angle_alpha   90.00
_cell.angle_beta   90.00
_cell.angle_gamma   90.00
#
_symmetry.space_group_name_H-M   'P 1'
#
loop_
_entity.id
_entity.type
_entity.pdbx_description
1 polymer ?
#
loop_
_entity_poly.entity_id
_entity_poly.type
_entity_poly.pdbx_seq_one_letter_code
_entity_poly.pdbx_strand_id
1 'polypeptide(L)'
;KMGGYSTKIEGVEIKVKVVDIGCESLIETHINQMRSALKTQPVKVVGVDFKRLTHHKSLILIERLLLVLCDGANCLIIHMPSEMYSSSNVHKDLRAPEKLMEFLQDSSVCFVGSTRRPSVLAPASSWGVEAGALAALVLKKPSLNGSKLWVVSREVGIRYEGSSTSGTSDAVKVDSVDPVVLTDEQVKLAVTEAYTNYKIGHKLLTLL
;
A
#
# COMPACT_ATOMS: atom_id res chain seq x y z
N LYS A 1 3.35 1.34 17.03
CA LYS A 1 3.93 2.62 17.46
C LYS A 1 4.25 3.38 16.19
N MET A 2 3.89 4.65 16.06
CA MET A 2 4.38 5.43 14.93
C MET A 2 5.92 5.45 14.98
N GLY A 3 6.58 5.20 13.87
CA GLY A 3 8.04 5.06 13.87
C GLY A 3 8.61 4.15 12.79
N GLY A 4 9.89 3.81 12.98
CA GLY A 4 10.64 2.96 12.09
C GLY A 4 10.63 1.49 12.51
N TYR A 5 10.52 0.63 11.52
CA TYR A 5 10.52 -0.82 11.63
C TYR A 5 11.48 -1.40 10.58
N SER A 6 11.92 -2.63 10.81
CA SER A 6 12.59 -3.45 9.80
C SER A 6 11.91 -4.81 9.75
N THR A 7 11.63 -5.31 8.56
CA THR A 7 11.05 -6.64 8.37
C THR A 7 11.75 -7.38 7.24
N LYS A 8 11.62 -8.70 7.20
CA LYS A 8 12.16 -9.54 6.12
C LYS A 8 11.04 -10.17 5.32
N ILE A 9 11.04 -9.91 4.02
CA ILE A 9 10.15 -10.56 3.05
C ILE A 9 11.05 -11.28 2.04
N GLU A 10 10.89 -12.59 1.93
CA GLU A 10 11.75 -13.44 1.07
C GLU A 10 13.25 -13.31 1.37
N GLY A 11 13.60 -13.06 2.64
CA GLY A 11 14.98 -12.85 3.08
C GLY A 11 15.56 -11.47 2.78
N VAL A 12 14.85 -10.61 2.03
CA VAL A 12 15.23 -9.21 1.79
C VAL A 12 14.77 -8.36 2.96
N GLU A 13 15.68 -7.55 3.51
CA GLU A 13 15.35 -6.58 4.54
C GLU A 13 14.64 -5.37 3.93
N ILE A 14 13.48 -5.03 4.49
CA ILE A 14 12.62 -3.92 4.08
C ILE A 14 12.49 -2.96 5.25
N LYS A 15 12.85 -1.70 5.02
CA LYS A 15 12.69 -0.62 6.01
C LYS A 15 11.26 -0.09 5.93
N VAL A 16 10.56 -0.04 7.05
CA VAL A 16 9.18 0.43 7.08
C VAL A 16 9.04 1.65 7.98
N LYS A 17 8.31 2.65 7.51
CA LYS A 17 7.94 3.83 8.29
C LYS A 17 6.43 3.85 8.47
N VAL A 18 5.98 3.98 9.71
CA VAL A 18 4.55 4.07 10.06
C VAL A 18 4.27 5.46 10.59
N VAL A 19 3.35 6.18 9.95
CA VAL A 19 2.98 7.56 10.28
C VAL A 19 1.47 7.75 10.31
N ASP A 20 0.99 8.72 11.08
CA ASP A 20 -0.41 9.15 11.03
C ASP A 20 -0.61 10.18 9.91
N ILE A 21 -1.79 10.19 9.28
CA ILE A 21 -2.13 11.13 8.21
C ILE A 21 -1.98 12.60 8.64
N GLY A 22 -2.16 12.91 9.93
CA GLY A 22 -1.97 14.26 10.48
C GLY A 22 -0.50 14.70 10.59
N CYS A 23 0.46 13.79 10.39
CA CYS A 23 1.89 14.11 10.45
C CYS A 23 2.45 14.52 9.07
N GLU A 24 1.93 15.61 8.50
CA GLU A 24 2.23 16.04 7.12
C GLU A 24 3.72 16.15 6.81
N SER A 25 4.51 16.75 7.73
CA SER A 25 5.96 16.93 7.54
C SER A 25 6.73 15.62 7.47
N LEU A 26 6.29 14.59 8.20
CA LEU A 26 6.89 13.26 8.14
C LEU A 26 6.49 12.53 6.85
N ILE A 27 5.24 12.69 6.41
CA ILE A 27 4.75 12.15 5.14
C ILE A 27 5.54 12.76 3.98
N GLU A 28 5.67 14.09 3.94
CA GLU A 28 6.46 14.80 2.94
C GLU A 28 7.92 14.34 2.94
N THR A 29 8.54 14.23 4.12
CA THR A 29 9.92 13.75 4.26
C THR A 29 10.10 12.37 3.62
N HIS A 30 9.21 11.43 3.93
CA HIS A 30 9.31 10.07 3.39
C HIS A 30 8.97 9.97 1.90
N ILE A 31 8.02 10.77 1.41
CA ILE A 31 7.75 10.91 -0.03
C ILE A 31 8.98 11.45 -0.77
N ASN A 32 9.63 12.49 -0.24
CA ASN A 32 10.83 13.06 -0.86
C ASN A 32 12.00 12.07 -0.88
N GLN A 33 12.11 11.22 0.16
CA GLN A 33 13.06 10.11 0.18
C GLN A 33 12.75 9.08 -0.92
N MET A 34 11.49 8.64 -1.04
CA MET A 34 11.06 7.72 -2.11
C MET A 34 11.31 8.32 -3.50
N ARG A 35 10.93 9.59 -3.73
CA ARG A 35 11.21 10.30 -4.99
C ARG A 35 12.69 10.31 -5.32
N SER A 36 13.55 10.53 -4.33
CA SER A 36 15.00 10.54 -4.52
C SER A 36 15.53 9.15 -4.88
N ALA A 37 15.02 8.09 -4.24
CA ALA A 37 15.37 6.71 -4.57
C ALA A 37 14.89 6.33 -5.99
N LEU A 38 13.68 6.73 -6.38
CA LEU A 38 13.12 6.46 -7.71
C LEU A 38 13.93 7.15 -8.82
N LYS A 39 14.54 8.31 -8.57
CA LYS A 39 15.40 9.00 -9.56
C LYS A 39 16.61 8.17 -9.98
N THR A 40 17.12 7.31 -9.09
CA THR A 40 18.28 6.45 -9.38
C THR A 40 17.89 5.10 -9.97
N GLN A 41 16.59 4.79 -10.06
CA GLN A 41 16.11 3.52 -10.61
C GLN A 41 15.83 3.63 -12.11
N PRO A 42 16.17 2.59 -12.92
CA PRO A 42 15.85 2.59 -14.35
C PRO A 42 14.34 2.52 -14.59
N VAL A 43 13.61 1.87 -13.68
CA VAL A 43 12.17 1.69 -13.72
C VAL A 43 11.58 2.29 -12.45
N LYS A 44 10.74 3.32 -12.61
CA LYS A 44 10.14 4.05 -11.49
C LYS A 44 8.81 3.42 -11.11
N VAL A 45 8.85 2.50 -10.16
CA VAL A 45 7.67 1.77 -9.69
C VAL A 45 7.50 1.92 -8.19
N VAL A 46 6.25 2.14 -7.78
CA VAL A 46 5.84 2.07 -6.38
C VAL A 46 4.73 1.05 -6.27
N GLY A 47 4.94 0.04 -5.45
CA GLY A 47 3.89 -0.89 -5.04
C GLY A 47 2.94 -0.22 -4.06
N VAL A 48 1.64 -0.40 -4.28
CA VAL A 48 0.57 0.18 -3.48
C VAL A 48 -0.30 -0.91 -2.90
N ASP A 49 -0.73 -0.75 -1.65
CA ASP A 49 -1.79 -1.56 -1.08
C ASP A 49 -2.62 -0.78 -0.05
N PHE A 50 -3.81 -1.28 0.24
CA PHE A 50 -4.71 -0.76 1.26
C PHE A 50 -5.06 -1.85 2.26
N LYS A 51 -4.84 -1.59 3.55
CA LYS A 51 -5.25 -2.49 4.64
C LYS A 51 -6.23 -1.83 5.59
N ARG A 52 -7.27 -2.54 6.00
CA ARG A 52 -8.11 -2.20 7.14
C ARG A 52 -7.48 -2.74 8.40
N LEU A 53 -7.18 -1.87 9.34
CA LEU A 53 -6.80 -2.25 10.68
C LEU A 53 -8.08 -2.40 11.49
N THR A 54 -8.39 -3.61 11.96
CA THR A 54 -9.61 -3.87 12.74
C THR A 54 -9.26 -4.20 14.18
N HIS A 55 -9.88 -3.47 15.11
CA HIS A 55 -9.74 -3.69 16.54
C HIS A 55 -11.13 -3.92 17.16
N HIS A 56 -11.29 -5.08 17.80
CA HIS A 56 -12.50 -5.42 18.54
C HIS A 56 -12.31 -5.06 20.01
N LYS A 57 -12.82 -3.89 20.44
CA LYS A 57 -12.95 -3.58 21.87
C LYS A 57 -14.42 -3.74 22.26
N SER A 58 -14.74 -4.85 22.91
CA SER A 58 -16.12 -5.14 23.34
C SER A 58 -17.11 -5.10 22.14
N LEU A 59 -18.21 -4.35 22.22
CA LEU A 59 -19.22 -4.22 21.15
C LEU A 59 -18.86 -3.17 20.06
N ILE A 60 -17.70 -2.51 20.16
CA ILE A 60 -17.30 -1.42 19.24
C ILE A 60 -16.18 -1.91 18.32
N LEU A 61 -16.43 -1.89 17.02
CA LEU A 61 -15.44 -2.13 15.98
C LEU A 61 -14.76 -0.82 15.61
N ILE A 62 -13.47 -0.67 15.95
CA ILE A 62 -12.68 0.44 15.44
C ILE A 62 -11.98 -0.04 14.18
N GLU A 63 -12.30 0.58 13.05
CA GLU A 63 -11.57 0.41 11.80
C GLU A 63 -10.64 1.59 11.60
N ARG A 64 -9.42 1.34 11.14
CA ARG A 64 -8.58 2.33 10.46
C ARG A 64 -8.23 1.80 9.09
N LEU A 65 -7.85 2.71 8.21
CA LEU A 65 -7.36 2.37 6.89
C LEU A 65 -5.87 2.69 6.83
N LEU A 66 -5.10 1.81 6.24
CA LEU A 66 -3.67 1.95 6.02
C LEU A 66 -3.45 2.08 4.53
N LEU A 67 -2.87 3.19 4.10
CA LEU A 67 -2.26 3.29 2.77
C LEU A 67 -0.82 2.81 2.90
N VAL A 68 -0.42 1.87 2.05
CA VAL A 68 0.94 1.33 2.02
C VAL A 68 1.56 1.63 0.66
N LEU A 69 2.71 2.32 0.68
CA LEU A 69 3.53 2.62 -0.49
C LEU A 69 4.87 1.90 -0.34
N CYS A 70 5.39 1.26 -1.38
CA CYS A 70 6.68 0.57 -1.31
C CYS A 70 7.52 0.73 -2.58
N ASP A 71 8.78 1.15 -2.43
CA ASP A 71 9.73 1.38 -3.54
C ASP A 71 10.73 0.22 -3.74
N GLY A 72 10.50 -0.89 -3.03
CA GLY A 72 11.35 -2.09 -3.03
C GLY A 72 12.26 -2.23 -1.83
N ALA A 73 12.89 -1.15 -1.36
CA ALA A 73 13.76 -1.20 -0.18
C ALA A 73 13.09 -0.55 1.05
N ASN A 74 12.19 0.40 0.81
CA ASN A 74 11.49 1.16 1.81
C ASN A 74 9.98 1.08 1.55
N CYS A 75 9.21 0.88 2.61
CA CYS A 75 7.77 1.08 2.58
C CYS A 75 7.33 2.16 3.58
N LEU A 76 6.29 2.91 3.21
CA LEU A 76 5.60 3.90 4.04
C LEU A 76 4.17 3.41 4.28
N ILE A 77 3.81 3.23 5.55
CA ILE A 77 2.45 2.97 6.00
C ILE A 77 1.89 4.28 6.56
N ILE A 78 0.77 4.74 6.03
CA ILE A 78 0.07 5.94 6.49
C ILE A 78 -1.27 5.51 7.09
N HIS A 79 -1.47 5.79 8.38
CA HIS A 79 -2.75 5.58 9.06
C HIS A 79 -3.74 6.69 8.64
N MET A 80 -4.75 6.29 7.90
CA MET A 80 -5.87 7.11 7.44
C MET A 80 -7.10 6.92 8.35
N PRO A 81 -7.97 7.94 8.47
CA PRO A 81 -9.28 7.76 9.10
C PRO A 81 -10.10 6.68 8.38
N SER A 82 -10.93 5.95 9.11
CA SER A 82 -11.88 5.02 8.50
C SER A 82 -13.07 5.75 7.88
N GLU A 83 -13.49 5.28 6.72
CA GLU A 83 -14.65 5.79 5.99
C GLU A 83 -15.98 5.50 6.70
N MET A 84 -16.02 4.48 7.58
CA MET A 84 -17.26 3.99 8.20
C MET A 84 -17.83 4.96 9.25
N TYR A 85 -17.02 5.88 9.78
CA TYR A 85 -17.44 6.91 10.76
C TYR A 85 -17.73 8.29 10.15
N SER A 86 -17.73 8.38 8.81
CA SER A 86 -17.99 9.62 8.06
C SER A 86 -19.46 10.09 8.08
N SER A 87 -20.35 9.38 8.80
CA SER A 87 -21.71 9.84 9.11
C SER A 87 -21.76 10.90 10.21
N SER A 88 -20.68 11.05 10.98
CA SER A 88 -20.50 12.19 11.89
C SER A 88 -19.83 13.35 11.13
N ASN A 89 -20.40 14.56 11.22
CA ASN A 89 -19.90 15.76 10.51
C ASN A 89 -18.47 16.21 10.90
N VAL A 90 -17.73 15.43 11.70
CA VAL A 90 -16.42 15.78 12.26
C VAL A 90 -15.26 15.38 11.32
N HIS A 91 -15.49 14.49 10.35
CA HIS A 91 -14.43 13.96 9.46
C HIS A 91 -14.54 14.38 7.99
N LYS A 92 -15.50 15.24 7.63
CA LYS A 92 -15.68 15.74 6.24
C LYS A 92 -14.50 16.55 5.71
N ASP A 93 -13.66 17.09 6.60
CA ASP A 93 -12.55 17.97 6.24
C ASP A 93 -11.18 17.29 6.25
N LEU A 94 -11.08 15.99 6.62
CA LEU A 94 -9.80 15.30 6.53
C LEU A 94 -9.48 15.02 5.06
N ARG A 95 -8.64 15.88 4.48
CA ARG A 95 -8.03 15.68 3.17
C ARG A 95 -6.65 15.07 3.34
N ALA A 96 -6.24 14.26 2.38
CA ALA A 96 -4.86 13.83 2.31
C ALA A 96 -3.91 15.03 2.12
N PRO A 97 -2.71 15.02 2.72
CA PRO A 97 -1.72 16.06 2.55
C PRO A 97 -1.41 16.30 1.08
N GLU A 98 -1.24 17.57 0.68
CA GLU A 98 -1.04 17.96 -0.72
C GLU A 98 0.14 17.21 -1.36
N LYS A 99 1.26 17.07 -0.63
CA LYS A 99 2.45 16.35 -1.10
C LYS A 99 2.23 14.86 -1.34
N LEU A 100 1.32 14.24 -0.60
CA LEU A 100 0.90 12.87 -0.87
C LEU A 100 0.13 12.83 -2.19
N MET A 101 -0.81 13.75 -2.40
CA MET A 101 -1.59 13.80 -3.63
C MET A 101 -0.75 14.10 -4.87
N GLU A 102 0.15 15.08 -4.79
CA GLU A 102 1.13 15.40 -5.84
C GLU A 102 2.00 14.18 -6.19
N PHE A 103 2.35 13.35 -5.20
CA PHE A 103 3.13 12.14 -5.42
C PHE A 103 2.33 11.06 -6.13
N LEU A 104 1.12 10.77 -5.65
CA LEU A 104 0.25 9.77 -6.26
C LEU A 104 -0.13 10.15 -7.69
N GLN A 105 -0.20 11.45 -8.02
CA GLN A 105 -0.50 11.96 -9.36
C GLN A 105 0.73 12.12 -10.27
N ASP A 106 1.93 11.79 -9.81
CA ASP A 106 3.14 11.91 -10.62
C ASP A 106 3.15 10.85 -11.75
N SER A 107 2.90 11.31 -12.98
CA SER A 107 2.85 10.46 -14.16
C SER A 107 4.19 9.84 -14.55
N SER A 108 5.31 10.27 -13.94
CA SER A 108 6.62 9.67 -14.14
C SER A 108 6.86 8.43 -13.28
N VAL A 109 5.93 8.12 -12.36
CA VAL A 109 5.98 6.96 -11.47
C VAL A 109 4.82 6.02 -11.76
N CYS A 110 5.11 4.74 -11.98
CA CYS A 110 4.08 3.72 -12.14
C CYS A 110 3.69 3.15 -10.77
N PHE A 111 2.53 3.57 -10.26
CA PHE A 111 1.95 3.01 -9.04
C PHE A 111 1.23 1.70 -9.38
N VAL A 112 1.65 0.57 -8.81
CA VAL A 112 1.08 -0.75 -9.10
C VAL A 112 0.40 -1.30 -7.85
N GLY A 113 -0.86 -1.72 -7.93
CA GLY A 113 -1.54 -2.33 -6.78
C GLY A 113 -3.06 -2.22 -6.80
N SER A 114 -3.69 -2.45 -5.64
CA SER A 114 -5.15 -2.37 -5.52
C SER A 114 -5.64 -0.96 -5.82
N THR A 115 -6.57 -0.82 -6.78
CA THR A 115 -7.13 0.48 -7.16
C THR A 115 -8.45 0.83 -6.45
N ARG A 116 -8.86 0.02 -5.45
CA ARG A 116 -9.98 0.37 -4.58
C ARG A 116 -9.59 1.51 -3.66
N ARG A 117 -9.79 2.74 -4.15
CA ARG A 117 -9.36 3.96 -3.48
C ARG A 117 -10.36 4.39 -2.42
N PRO A 118 -9.87 4.79 -1.24
CA PRO A 118 -10.70 5.44 -0.27
C PRO A 118 -10.99 6.90 -0.67
N SER A 119 -12.19 7.33 -0.33
CA SER A 119 -12.75 8.69 -0.50
C SER A 119 -11.84 9.80 0.02
N VAL A 120 -11.03 9.54 1.06
CA VAL A 120 -10.02 10.49 1.58
C VAL A 120 -8.94 10.85 0.55
N LEU A 121 -8.75 10.00 -0.48
CA LEU A 121 -7.85 10.21 -1.62
C LEU A 121 -8.60 10.67 -2.89
N ALA A 122 -9.89 11.03 -2.79
CA ALA A 122 -10.67 11.62 -3.87
C ALA A 122 -10.53 13.17 -3.91
N PRO A 123 -10.69 13.84 -5.07
CA PRO A 123 -11.07 13.32 -6.38
C PRO A 123 -9.82 13.11 -7.24
N ALA A 124 -8.83 12.33 -6.77
CA ALA A 124 -7.70 12.05 -7.63
C ALA A 124 -8.12 11.09 -8.75
N SER A 125 -8.27 11.66 -9.94
CA SER A 125 -8.18 11.00 -11.24
C SER A 125 -7.19 9.83 -11.22
N SER A 126 -7.52 8.76 -11.95
CA SER A 126 -6.85 7.45 -11.96
C SER A 126 -5.33 7.46 -11.73
N TRP A 127 -4.89 7.41 -10.47
CA TRP A 127 -3.50 7.15 -10.14
C TRP A 127 -3.28 5.65 -9.93
N GLY A 128 -2.25 5.12 -10.60
CA GLY A 128 -1.85 3.73 -10.56
C GLY A 128 -2.68 2.76 -11.41
N VAL A 129 -2.18 1.53 -11.49
CA VAL A 129 -2.70 0.42 -12.29
C VAL A 129 -2.79 -0.85 -11.45
N GLU A 130 -3.83 -1.64 -11.65
CA GLU A 130 -3.93 -2.96 -11.01
C GLU A 130 -2.85 -3.90 -11.53
N ALA A 131 -2.21 -4.66 -10.62
CA ALA A 131 -1.16 -5.60 -10.98
C ALA A 131 -1.61 -6.61 -12.05
N GLY A 132 -2.85 -7.12 -11.96
CA GLY A 132 -3.43 -8.02 -12.94
C GLY A 132 -3.67 -7.36 -14.30
N ALA A 133 -4.12 -6.09 -14.31
CA ALA A 133 -4.30 -5.33 -15.55
C ALA A 133 -2.96 -5.04 -16.24
N LEU A 134 -1.93 -4.64 -15.47
CA LEU A 134 -0.59 -4.44 -15.99
C LEU A 134 0.00 -5.74 -16.56
N ALA A 135 -0.12 -6.85 -15.83
CA ALA A 135 0.33 -8.16 -16.28
C ALA A 135 -0.40 -8.63 -17.55
N ALA A 136 -1.73 -8.44 -17.60
CA ALA A 136 -2.51 -8.79 -18.77
C ALA A 136 -2.04 -8.05 -20.03
N LEU A 137 -1.73 -6.76 -19.89
CA LEU A 137 -1.24 -5.91 -20.97
C LEU A 137 0.16 -6.35 -21.44
N VAL A 138 1.13 -6.38 -20.52
CA VAL A 138 2.55 -6.63 -20.87
C VAL A 138 2.76 -8.07 -21.35
N LEU A 139 2.14 -9.05 -20.71
CA LEU A 139 2.29 -10.47 -21.06
C LEU A 139 1.35 -10.90 -22.20
N LYS A 140 0.47 -10.02 -22.68
CA LYS A 140 -0.58 -10.32 -23.67
C LYS A 140 -1.48 -11.49 -23.23
N LYS A 141 -1.85 -11.51 -21.94
CA LYS A 141 -2.69 -12.54 -21.30
C LYS A 141 -3.92 -11.92 -20.63
N PRO A 142 -5.01 -11.66 -21.38
CA PRO A 142 -6.19 -10.97 -20.87
C PRO A 142 -6.82 -11.61 -19.62
N SER A 143 -6.67 -12.91 -19.44
CA SER A 143 -7.18 -13.64 -18.26
C SER A 143 -6.57 -13.21 -16.93
N LEU A 144 -5.44 -12.49 -16.94
CA LEU A 144 -4.82 -11.95 -15.72
C LEU A 144 -5.54 -10.69 -15.20
N ASN A 145 -6.35 -10.03 -16.02
CA ASN A 145 -7.09 -8.86 -15.57
C ASN A 145 -8.14 -9.27 -14.52
N GLY A 146 -8.16 -8.58 -13.38
CA GLY A 146 -9.01 -8.94 -12.23
C GLY A 146 -8.60 -10.24 -11.50
N SER A 147 -7.51 -10.89 -11.89
CA SER A 147 -7.00 -12.07 -11.17
C SER A 147 -6.47 -11.71 -9.79
N LYS A 148 -6.52 -12.68 -8.86
CA LYS A 148 -5.94 -12.53 -7.52
C LYS A 148 -4.43 -12.34 -7.60
N LEU A 149 -3.88 -11.57 -6.66
CA LEU A 149 -2.46 -11.20 -6.66
C LEU A 149 -1.53 -12.43 -6.73
N TRP A 150 -1.84 -13.51 -6.01
CA TRP A 150 -1.04 -14.74 -6.06
C TRP A 150 -1.03 -15.42 -7.44
N VAL A 151 -2.12 -15.32 -8.20
CA VAL A 151 -2.20 -15.84 -9.59
C VAL A 151 -1.27 -15.01 -10.48
N VAL A 152 -1.34 -13.68 -10.35
CA VAL A 152 -0.50 -12.74 -11.10
C VAL A 152 0.98 -12.95 -10.75
N SER A 153 1.33 -13.05 -9.46
CA SER A 153 2.70 -13.30 -9.00
C SER A 153 3.26 -14.59 -9.61
N ARG A 154 2.48 -15.67 -9.58
CA ARG A 154 2.90 -16.95 -10.18
C ARG A 154 3.17 -16.80 -11.68
N GLU A 155 2.28 -16.14 -12.40
CA GLU A 155 2.41 -15.93 -13.84
C GLU A 155 3.61 -15.06 -14.21
N VAL A 156 3.87 -14.01 -13.42
CA VAL A 156 5.02 -13.12 -13.59
C VAL A 156 6.32 -13.79 -13.11
N GLY A 157 6.25 -14.97 -12.49
CA GLY A 157 7.41 -15.70 -11.95
C GLY A 157 8.04 -14.98 -10.75
N ILE A 158 7.20 -14.53 -9.84
CA ILE A 158 7.54 -13.87 -8.58
C ILE A 158 7.02 -14.75 -7.43
N ARG A 159 7.89 -15.01 -6.44
CA ARG A 159 7.47 -15.63 -5.19
C ARG A 159 6.44 -14.74 -4.47
N TYR A 160 5.46 -15.37 -3.84
CA TYR A 160 4.40 -14.69 -3.09
C TYR A 160 4.38 -15.24 -1.67
N GLU A 161 4.54 -14.36 -0.68
CA GLU A 161 4.49 -14.68 0.76
C GLU A 161 3.18 -14.25 1.44
N GLY A 162 2.22 -13.73 0.68
CA GLY A 162 0.91 -13.36 1.23
C GLY A 162 -0.02 -14.56 1.44
N SER A 163 -1.22 -14.30 1.99
CA SER A 163 -2.21 -15.35 2.18
C SER A 163 -2.73 -15.87 0.84
N SER A 164 -2.68 -17.18 0.64
CA SER A 164 -3.20 -17.89 -0.55
C SER A 164 -4.67 -18.30 -0.42
N THR A 165 -5.28 -18.11 0.76
CA THR A 165 -6.69 -18.40 1.00
C THR A 165 -7.57 -17.28 0.42
N SER A 166 -8.75 -17.66 -0.10
CA SER A 166 -9.60 -16.88 -1.02
C SER A 166 -10.15 -15.53 -0.53
N GLY A 167 -9.81 -15.09 0.68
CA GLY A 167 -10.09 -13.72 1.13
C GLY A 167 -8.86 -12.86 0.89
N THR A 168 -9.04 -11.73 0.21
CA THR A 168 -8.14 -10.60 0.47
C THR A 168 -8.23 -10.38 1.97
N SER A 169 -7.19 -10.72 2.74
CA SER A 169 -7.16 -10.29 4.14
C SER A 169 -6.77 -8.82 4.12
N ASP A 170 -7.67 -8.01 3.57
CA ASP A 170 -7.62 -6.57 3.66
C ASP A 170 -7.60 -6.19 5.14
N ALA A 171 -8.08 -7.05 6.04
CA ALA A 171 -7.99 -6.87 7.48
C ALA A 171 -6.63 -7.29 8.07
N VAL A 172 -5.98 -6.37 8.76
CA VAL A 172 -4.95 -6.64 9.77
C VAL A 172 -5.65 -6.59 11.13
N LYS A 173 -5.75 -7.75 11.81
CA LYS A 173 -6.38 -7.82 13.13
C LYS A 173 -5.44 -7.32 14.21
N VAL A 174 -5.96 -6.46 15.10
CA VAL A 174 -5.24 -5.93 16.25
C VAL A 174 -5.90 -6.41 17.54
N ASP A 175 -5.13 -7.10 18.36
CA ASP A 175 -5.51 -7.54 19.72
C ASP A 175 -4.80 -6.71 20.81
N SER A 176 -4.18 -5.58 20.42
CA SER A 176 -3.46 -4.71 21.35
C SER A 176 -4.40 -3.71 22.03
N VAL A 177 -4.06 -3.30 23.25
CA VAL A 177 -4.80 -2.28 24.03
C VAL A 177 -4.85 -0.91 23.32
N ASP A 178 -3.93 -0.66 22.38
CA ASP A 178 -3.83 0.56 21.57
C ASP A 178 -4.02 0.24 20.07
N PRO A 179 -5.19 0.58 19.48
CA PRO A 179 -5.52 0.28 18.08
C PRO A 179 -4.67 1.04 17.05
N VAL A 180 -3.75 1.91 17.50
CA VAL A 180 -2.83 2.68 16.65
C VAL A 180 -1.45 2.01 16.56
N VAL A 181 -1.16 1.03 17.42
CA VAL A 181 0.17 0.42 17.51
C VAL A 181 0.24 -0.90 16.75
N LEU A 182 0.90 -0.87 15.59
CA LEU A 182 1.26 -2.08 14.84
C LEU A 182 2.42 -2.83 15.52
N THR A 183 2.31 -4.16 15.61
CA THR A 183 3.40 -5.11 15.92
C THR A 183 4.27 -5.36 14.69
N ASP A 184 5.47 -5.94 14.86
CA ASP A 184 6.36 -6.28 13.74
C ASP A 184 5.71 -7.24 12.73
N GLU A 185 4.91 -8.19 13.22
CA GLU A 185 4.14 -9.12 12.39
C GLU A 185 3.05 -8.40 11.60
N GLN A 186 2.32 -7.47 12.23
CA GLN A 186 1.29 -6.66 11.56
C GLN A 186 1.90 -5.73 10.52
N VAL A 187 3.08 -5.15 10.80
CA VAL A 187 3.85 -4.37 9.84
C VAL A 187 4.22 -5.25 8.64
N LYS A 188 4.77 -6.45 8.88
CA LYS A 188 5.11 -7.41 7.82
C LYS A 188 3.89 -7.75 6.96
N LEU A 189 2.76 -8.08 7.59
CA LEU A 189 1.51 -8.39 6.90
C LEU A 189 1.03 -7.21 6.04
N ALA A 190 1.10 -5.99 6.58
CA ALA A 190 0.66 -4.79 5.88
C ALA A 190 1.50 -4.48 4.64
N VAL A 191 2.83 -4.71 4.69
CA VAL A 191 3.70 -4.37 3.56
C VAL A 191 3.88 -5.48 2.52
N THR A 192 3.56 -6.74 2.85
CA THR A 192 3.81 -7.89 1.97
C THR A 192 3.17 -7.74 0.57
N GLU A 193 1.90 -7.31 0.50
CA GLU A 193 1.21 -7.18 -0.78
C GLU A 193 1.66 -5.94 -1.57
N ALA A 194 1.91 -4.81 -0.89
CA ALA A 194 2.52 -3.64 -1.53
C ALA A 194 3.90 -3.97 -2.11
N TYR A 195 4.75 -4.69 -1.37
CA TYR A 195 6.05 -5.13 -1.85
C TYR A 195 5.94 -6.12 -3.02
N THR A 196 4.96 -7.03 -2.98
CA THR A 196 4.66 -7.93 -4.11
C THR A 196 4.26 -7.13 -5.35
N ASN A 197 3.40 -6.13 -5.21
CA ASN A 197 2.98 -5.25 -6.29
C ASN A 197 4.16 -4.47 -6.89
N TYR A 198 5.07 -3.96 -6.04
CA TYR A 198 6.33 -3.36 -6.49
C TYR A 198 7.12 -4.34 -7.37
N LYS A 199 7.35 -5.57 -6.91
CA LYS A 199 8.11 -6.57 -7.66
C LYS A 199 7.46 -6.89 -9.00
N ILE A 200 6.14 -7.03 -9.03
CA ILE A 200 5.37 -7.28 -10.27
C ILE A 200 5.58 -6.12 -11.24
N GLY A 201 5.35 -4.89 -10.79
CA GLY A 201 5.52 -3.69 -11.61
C GLY A 201 6.94 -3.56 -12.14
N HIS A 202 7.94 -3.69 -11.27
CA HIS A 202 9.35 -3.61 -11.62
C HIS A 202 9.73 -4.65 -12.68
N LYS A 203 9.36 -5.92 -12.46
CA LYS A 203 9.67 -7.01 -13.41
C LYS A 203 8.99 -6.82 -14.75
N LEU A 204 7.70 -6.46 -14.77
CA LEU A 204 6.95 -6.28 -16.02
C LEU A 204 7.43 -5.08 -16.83
N LEU A 205 7.67 -3.94 -16.19
CA LEU A 205 8.12 -2.74 -16.89
C LEU A 205 9.58 -2.82 -17.36
N THR A 206 10.38 -3.75 -16.82
CA THR A 206 11.72 -4.04 -17.36
C THR A 206 11.67 -4.84 -18.67
N LEU A 207 10.50 -5.40 -19.02
CA LEU A 207 10.30 -6.12 -20.29
C LEU A 207 9.86 -5.20 -21.44
N LEU A 208 9.57 -3.92 -21.14
CA LEU A 208 9.18 -2.90 -22.11
C LEU A 208 10.42 -2.13 -22.61
#